data_AF-A0A7C5XB89-F1
#
_entry.id   AF-A0A7C5XB89-F1
#
_cell.length_a   1.000
_cell.length_b   1.000
_cell.length_c   1.000
_cell.angle_alpha   90.00
_cell.angle_beta   90.00
_cell.angle_gamma   90.00
#
_symmetry.space_group_name_H-M   'P 1'
#
loop_
_entity.id
_entity.type
_entity.pdbx_description
1 polymer ?
#
loop_
_entity_poly.entity_id
_entity_poly.type
_entity_poly.pdbx_seq_one_letter_code
_entity_poly.pdbx_strand_id
1 'polypeptide(L)'
;MPRPAQRSRTPRRVSVKTPSGKTAVRYEKRAKGAPRCPVTGLPLGGMNAKVYRSGVSIRAPNRPYGGVYSHKVLARALRLAVRR
;
A
#
# COMPACT_ATOMS: atom_id res chain seq x y z
N MET A 1 14.69 -27.98 -8.05
CA MET A 1 14.99 -26.94 -7.03
C MET A 1 14.47 -25.57 -7.50
N PRO A 2 13.94 -24.69 -6.61
CA PRO A 2 13.60 -23.32 -6.97
C PRO A 2 14.83 -22.53 -7.40
N ARG A 3 14.64 -21.56 -8.31
CA ARG A 3 15.71 -20.63 -8.74
C ARG A 3 16.31 -19.94 -7.50
N PRO A 4 17.63 -19.67 -7.43
CA PRO A 4 18.25 -19.05 -6.26
C PRO A 4 17.52 -17.79 -5.76
N ALA A 5 17.09 -16.91 -6.66
CA ALA A 5 16.32 -15.70 -6.34
C ALA A 5 14.99 -15.99 -5.60
N GLN A 6 14.36 -17.13 -5.87
CA GLN A 6 13.07 -17.54 -5.29
C GLN A 6 13.19 -18.23 -3.92
N ARG A 7 14.42 -18.57 -3.51
CA ARG A 7 14.69 -19.17 -2.20
C ARG A 7 14.52 -18.15 -1.06
N SER A 8 14.74 -16.87 -1.36
CA SER A 8 14.56 -15.76 -0.42
C SER A 8 13.10 -15.56 0.02
N ARG A 9 12.88 -14.87 1.14
CA ARG A 9 11.54 -14.56 1.68
C ARG A 9 10.95 -13.26 1.10
N THR A 10 11.68 -12.57 0.23
CA THR A 10 11.24 -11.30 -0.37
C THR A 10 10.03 -11.45 -1.29
N PRO A 11 9.96 -12.42 -2.24
CA PRO A 11 8.71 -12.71 -2.93
C PRO A 11 7.73 -13.46 -2.03
N ARG A 12 6.43 -13.19 -2.22
CA ARG A 12 5.35 -13.99 -1.67
C ARG A 12 5.22 -15.27 -2.48
N ARG A 13 5.02 -16.40 -1.79
CA ARG A 13 4.69 -17.70 -2.41
C ARG A 13 3.19 -17.91 -2.34
N VAL A 14 2.56 -18.17 -3.48
CA VAL A 14 1.12 -18.46 -3.60
C VAL A 14 0.96 -19.80 -4.28
N SER A 15 0.36 -20.77 -3.61
CA SER A 15 -0.02 -22.05 -4.20
C SER A 15 -1.27 -21.86 -5.05
N VAL A 16 -1.16 -22.10 -6.36
CA VAL A 16 -2.25 -21.92 -7.33
C VAL A 16 -2.50 -23.24 -8.05
N LYS A 17 -3.77 -23.60 -8.24
CA LYS A 17 -4.15 -24.72 -9.12
C LYS A 17 -4.07 -24.26 -10.58
N THR A 18 -3.31 -25.01 -11.37
CA THR A 18 -3.24 -24.81 -12.82
C THR A 18 -4.47 -25.42 -13.50
N PRO A 19 -4.84 -24.98 -14.72
CA PRO A 19 -5.95 -25.57 -15.47
C PRO A 19 -5.82 -27.08 -15.69
N SER A 20 -4.59 -27.60 -15.75
CA SER A 20 -4.27 -29.03 -15.86
C SER A 20 -4.47 -29.82 -14.54
N GLY A 21 -4.97 -29.20 -13.46
CA GLY A 21 -5.23 -29.83 -12.16
C GLY A 21 -4.01 -29.92 -11.23
N LYS A 22 -2.81 -29.55 -11.69
CA LYS A 22 -1.59 -29.56 -10.88
C LYS A 22 -1.51 -28.33 -9.98
N THR A 23 -1.00 -28.49 -8.76
CA THR A 23 -0.71 -27.37 -7.85
C THR A 23 0.70 -26.84 -8.10
N ALA A 24 0.83 -25.56 -8.42
CA ALA A 24 2.10 -24.90 -8.69
C ALA A 24 2.31 -23.70 -7.76
N VAL A 25 3.56 -23.38 -7.43
CA VAL A 25 3.90 -22.20 -6.61
C VAL A 25 4.18 -21.01 -7.53
N ARG A 26 3.32 -19.99 -7.47
CA ARG A 26 3.53 -18.69 -8.12
C ARG A 26 4.24 -17.74 -7.15
N TYR A 27 5.29 -17.09 -7.63
CA TYR A 27 6.02 -16.07 -6.87
C TYR A 27 5.55 -14.68 -7.27
N GLU A 28 5.11 -13.89 -6.29
CA GLU A 28 4.58 -12.53 -6.51
C GLU A 28 5.29 -11.50 -5.64
N LYS A 29 5.34 -10.24 -6.10
CA LYS A 29 5.88 -9.13 -5.30
C LYS A 29 4.93 -8.81 -4.14
N ARG A 30 5.47 -8.51 -2.96
CA ARG A 30 4.65 -8.07 -1.80
C ARG A 30 4.15 -6.64 -2.01
N ALA A 31 2.91 -6.39 -1.63
CA ALA A 31 2.40 -5.03 -1.48
C ALA A 31 3.10 -4.34 -0.30
N LYS A 32 3.36 -3.04 -0.41
CA LYS A 32 3.95 -2.22 0.65
C LYS A 32 2.94 -1.83 1.74
N GLY A 33 1.65 -2.12 1.52
CA GLY A 33 0.55 -1.75 2.42
C GLY A 33 -0.06 -0.40 2.10
N ALA A 34 -0.92 0.07 3.00
CA ALA A 34 -1.59 1.37 2.90
C ALA A 34 -0.61 2.51 3.23
N PRO A 35 -0.65 3.64 2.51
CA PRO A 35 0.09 4.84 2.87
C PRO A 35 -0.28 5.34 4.27
N ARG A 36 0.70 5.83 5.02
CA ARG A 36 0.51 6.30 6.40
C ARG A 36 0.83 7.78 6.52
N CYS A 37 0.12 8.47 7.41
CA CYS A 37 0.40 9.85 7.76
C CYS A 37 1.75 9.95 8.50
N PRO A 38 2.66 10.86 8.12
CA PRO A 38 3.97 10.99 8.77
C PRO A 38 3.88 11.52 10.21
N VAL A 39 2.79 12.22 10.57
CA VAL A 39 2.61 12.80 11.90
C VAL A 39 1.96 11.82 12.88
N THR A 40 0.92 11.09 12.44
CA THR A 40 0.12 10.23 13.33
C THR A 40 0.37 8.74 13.12
N GLY A 41 1.04 8.34 12.04
CA GLY A 41 1.19 6.94 11.65
C GLY A 41 -0.10 6.27 11.16
N LEU A 42 -1.25 6.96 11.19
CA LEU A 42 -2.53 6.41 10.76
C LEU A 42 -2.56 6.16 9.25
N PRO A 43 -3.21 5.08 8.79
CA PRO A 43 -3.41 4.86 7.36
C PRO A 43 -4.27 5.98 6.76
N LEU A 44 -3.91 6.41 5.55
CA LEU A 44 -4.65 7.45 4.84
C LEU A 44 -5.96 6.87 4.27
N GLY A 45 -7.08 7.29 4.87
CA GLY A 45 -8.42 6.89 4.42
C GLY A 45 -8.72 7.40 3.01
N GLY A 46 -9.30 6.54 2.18
CA GLY A 46 -9.59 6.81 0.76
C GLY A 46 -8.45 6.49 -0.19
N MET A 47 -7.32 5.97 0.30
CA MET A 47 -6.22 5.45 -0.52
C MET A 47 -6.26 3.92 -0.65
N ASN A 48 -5.61 3.42 -1.69
CA ASN A 48 -5.46 1.99 -1.92
C ASN A 48 -4.74 1.29 -0.76
N ALA A 49 -5.35 0.23 -0.22
CA ALA A 49 -4.77 -0.55 0.89
C ALA A 49 -3.54 -1.38 0.47
N LYS A 50 -3.42 -1.69 -0.83
CA LYS A 50 -2.30 -2.45 -1.40
C LYS A 50 -1.59 -1.60 -2.44
N VAL A 51 -0.54 -0.92 -2.01
CA VAL A 51 0.32 -0.17 -2.92
C VAL A 51 1.50 -1.03 -3.38
N TYR A 52 1.75 -1.05 -4.68
CA TYR A 52 2.93 -1.68 -5.28
C TYR A 52 3.92 -0.59 -5.73
N ARG A 53 5.19 -0.95 -5.90
CA ARG A 53 6.24 0.00 -6.33
C ARG A 53 5.97 0.58 -7.73
N SER A 54 5.25 -0.14 -8.59
CA SER A 54 5.02 0.23 -9.99
C SER A 54 3.65 -0.30 -10.44
N GLY A 55 2.96 0.44 -11.32
CA GLY A 55 1.83 -0.07 -12.10
C GLY A 55 0.43 0.07 -11.48
N VAL A 56 0.27 0.72 -10.32
CA VAL A 56 -1.06 1.04 -9.78
C VAL A 56 -1.20 2.55 -9.65
N SER A 57 -2.20 3.12 -10.33
CA SER A 57 -2.60 4.50 -10.10
C SER A 57 -3.07 4.63 -8.66
N ILE A 58 -2.31 5.35 -7.84
CA ILE A 58 -2.67 5.63 -6.45
C ILE A 58 -3.57 6.86 -6.48
N ARG A 59 -4.88 6.64 -6.39
CA ARG A 59 -5.81 7.76 -6.29
C ARG A 59 -5.76 8.34 -4.89
N ALA A 60 -5.33 9.58 -4.78
CA ALA A 60 -5.41 10.34 -3.55
C ALA A 60 -6.84 10.88 -3.36
N PRO A 61 -7.28 11.08 -2.11
CA PRO A 61 -8.49 11.84 -1.81
C PRO A 61 -8.42 13.26 -2.38
N ASN A 62 -9.53 13.78 -2.91
CA ASN A 62 -9.62 15.12 -3.53
C ASN A 62 -9.48 16.31 -2.54
N ARG A 63 -9.32 16.04 -1.24
CA ARG A 63 -9.10 17.11 -0.24
C ARG A 63 -7.66 17.64 -0.32
N PRO A 64 -7.39 18.87 0.19
CA PRO A 64 -6.02 19.37 0.29
C PRO A 64 -5.13 18.38 1.04
N TYR A 65 -3.90 18.18 0.56
CA TYR A 65 -2.93 17.24 1.14
C TYR A 65 -3.44 15.79 1.36
N GLY A 66 -4.47 15.36 0.62
CA GLY A 66 -5.16 14.08 0.83
C GLY A 66 -4.27 12.84 0.77
N GLY A 67 -3.16 12.91 0.04
CA GLY A 67 -2.20 11.82 -0.09
C GLY A 67 -0.99 11.83 0.84
N VAL A 68 -0.95 12.78 1.78
CA VAL A 68 0.18 12.93 2.72
C VAL A 68 -0.31 12.94 4.16
N TYR A 69 -1.30 13.78 4.46
CA TYR A 69 -1.78 13.98 5.82
C TYR A 69 -3.14 13.34 6.07
N SER A 70 -3.31 12.83 7.29
CA SER A 70 -4.62 12.35 7.74
C SER A 70 -5.59 13.53 7.93
N HIS A 71 -6.89 13.26 7.81
CA HIS A 71 -7.95 14.26 7.99
C HIS A 71 -7.86 14.98 9.35
N LYS A 72 -7.44 14.27 10.41
CA LYS A 72 -7.29 14.83 11.76
C LYS A 72 -6.21 15.91 11.82
N VAL A 73 -5.05 15.65 11.23
CA VAL A 73 -3.91 16.58 11.20
C VAL A 73 -4.29 17.81 10.38
N LEU A 74 -4.91 17.60 9.22
CA LEU A 74 -5.34 18.70 8.36
C LEU A 74 -6.37 19.60 9.04
N ALA A 75 -7.38 19.01 9.70
CA ALA A 75 -8.39 19.78 10.42
C ALA A 75 -7.77 20.62 11.55
N ARG A 76 -6.80 20.06 12.29
CA ARG A 76 -6.08 20.80 13.34
C ARG A 76 -5.22 21.92 12.75
N ALA A 77 -4.50 21.66 11.67
CA ALA A 77 -3.64 22.63 11.00
C ALA A 77 -4.45 23.82 10.45
N LEU A 78 -5.59 23.56 9.81
CA LEU A 78 -6.47 24.63 9.31
C LEU A 78 -7.01 25.50 10.44
N ARG A 79 -7.46 24.90 11.56
CA ARG A 79 -7.91 25.68 12.73
C ARG A 79 -6.81 26.54 13.33
N LEU A 80 -5.57 26.04 13.37
CA LEU A 80 -4.42 26.80 13.85
C LEU A 80 -4.03 27.94 12.90
N ALA A 81 -4.14 27.71 11.59
CA ALA A 81 -3.84 28.73 10.58
C ALA A 81 -4.85 29.88 10.56
N VAL A 82 -6.13 29.60 10.80
CA VAL A 82 -7.20 30.62 10.79
C VAL A 82 -7.27 31.42 12.09
N ARG A 83 -6.95 30.80 13.23
CA ARG A 83 -6.96 31.49 14.54
C ARG A 83 -5.77 32.43 14.75
N ARG A 84 -4.82 32.42 13.82
CA ARG A 84 -3.59 33.18 13.87
C ARG A 84 -3.69 34.33 12.88
#